data_AF-A0A6A5YLQ3-F1
#
_entry.id   AF-A0A6A5YLQ3-F1
#
_cell.length_a   1.000
_cell.length_b   1.000
_cell.length_c   1.000
_cell.angle_alpha   90.00
_cell.angle_beta   90.00
_cell.angle_gamma   90.00
#
_symmetry.space_group_name_H-M   'P 1'
#
loop_
_entity.id
_entity.type
_entity.pdbx_description
1 polymer ?
#
loop_
_entity_poly.entity_id
_entity_poly.type
_entity_poly.pdbx_seq_one_letter_code
_entity_poly.pdbx_strand_id
1 'polypeptide(L)'
;MDHRMSGCDGYKGKAVSEDMVLQCGSDFHNVHSVIFRRQSSWFAAIIADTSYDSFGMKHINMEDKDPYMAELIVEYMYEQDYTIEFDATMYCNPMDSDVQDALSAQCDQELLVLENNPAAAPSQSTEAGIKAQSPTHMVVHAMMYNLAIHFDIYNLKELARRKFKMCAKAHRTSPVFPIALREVWMGEDEDNVGLKDIVVDILASEPELWKLENTDELLRELPGLGLAVFNKRGGGRDLWGVL
;
A
#
# COMPACT_ATOMS: atom_id res chain seq x y z
N MET A 1 36.99 3.06 -49.15
CA MET A 1 37.24 2.33 -47.89
C MET A 1 36.23 2.87 -46.92
N ASP A 2 35.10 2.18 -46.83
CA ASP A 2 33.90 2.64 -46.16
C ASP A 2 33.47 1.55 -45.17
N HIS A 3 33.09 2.00 -43.97
CA HIS A 3 32.79 1.18 -42.80
C HIS A 3 31.44 0.47 -42.95
N ARG A 4 31.39 -0.84 -42.68
CA ARG A 4 30.18 -1.44 -42.11
C ARG A 4 30.52 -2.70 -41.31
N MET A 5 30.31 -2.59 -40.00
CA MET A 5 30.40 -3.67 -39.05
C MET A 5 29.42 -4.79 -39.43
N SER A 6 29.92 -6.02 -39.34
CA SER A 6 29.18 -7.26 -39.54
C SER A 6 27.98 -7.33 -38.58
N GLY A 7 26.82 -7.63 -39.16
CA GLY A 7 25.53 -7.57 -38.53
C GLY A 7 25.31 -8.63 -37.45
N CYS A 8 24.68 -8.17 -36.37
CA CYS A 8 24.06 -9.00 -35.35
C CYS A 8 22.80 -9.66 -35.92
N ASP A 9 22.96 -10.67 -36.76
CA ASP A 9 21.86 -11.59 -37.11
C ASP A 9 21.68 -12.56 -35.95
N GLY A 10 20.75 -12.26 -35.03
CA GLY A 10 20.50 -13.17 -33.89
C GLY A 10 19.34 -12.85 -32.96
N TYR A 11 18.71 -11.67 -33.04
CA TYR A 11 17.53 -11.35 -32.23
C TYR A 11 16.29 -11.24 -33.12
N LYS A 12 15.89 -12.36 -33.75
CA LYS A 12 14.55 -12.48 -34.32
C LYS A 12 13.55 -12.58 -33.17
N GLY A 13 12.58 -11.66 -33.18
CA GLY A 13 11.64 -11.39 -32.10
C GLY A 13 11.12 -12.63 -31.39
N LYS A 14 11.52 -12.78 -30.14
CA LYS A 14 10.71 -13.50 -29.16
C LYS A 14 9.50 -12.61 -28.95
N ALA A 15 8.33 -13.07 -29.38
CA ALA A 15 7.08 -12.46 -28.95
C ALA A 15 7.16 -12.28 -27.44
N VAL A 16 6.77 -11.10 -26.95
CA VAL A 16 6.61 -10.85 -25.52
C VAL A 16 5.36 -11.64 -25.15
N SER A 17 5.54 -12.95 -24.93
CA SER A 17 4.53 -13.82 -24.39
C SER A 17 4.71 -13.83 -22.89
N GLU A 18 3.61 -13.77 -22.15
CA GLU A 18 3.58 -14.08 -20.72
C GLU A 18 4.37 -15.39 -20.51
N ASP A 19 5.49 -15.30 -19.81
CA ASP A 19 6.47 -16.40 -19.63
C ASP A 19 6.63 -16.79 -18.15
N MET A 20 5.78 -16.20 -17.31
CA MET A 20 5.73 -16.39 -15.88
C MET A 20 4.28 -16.36 -15.40
N VAL A 21 3.96 -17.25 -14.47
CA VAL A 21 2.71 -17.28 -13.72
C VAL A 21 3.02 -16.84 -12.30
N LEU A 22 2.34 -15.80 -11.85
CA LEU A 22 2.34 -15.36 -10.46
C LEU A 22 1.14 -15.99 -9.77
N GLN A 23 1.39 -16.80 -8.74
CA GLN A 23 0.36 -17.48 -7.97
C GLN A 23 0.21 -16.80 -6.60
N CYS A 24 -1.02 -16.50 -6.23
CA CYS A 24 -1.39 -15.99 -4.91
C CYS A 24 -2.60 -16.78 -4.40
N GLY A 25 -2.39 -17.74 -3.50
CA GLY A 25 -3.44 -18.67 -3.06
C GLY A 25 -4.05 -19.44 -4.24
N SER A 26 -5.35 -19.23 -4.50
CA SER A 26 -6.10 -19.82 -5.62
C SER A 26 -5.97 -19.06 -6.94
N ASP A 27 -5.38 -17.85 -6.91
CA ASP A 27 -5.42 -16.92 -8.02
C ASP A 27 -4.11 -16.98 -8.80
N PHE A 28 -4.23 -16.90 -10.12
CA PHE A 28 -3.14 -17.07 -11.06
C PHE A 28 -3.13 -15.93 -12.07
N HIS A 29 -2.01 -15.22 -12.15
CA HIS A 29 -1.82 -14.12 -13.09
C HIS A 29 -0.70 -14.49 -14.06
N ASN A 30 -1.03 -14.58 -15.35
CA ASN A 30 -0.01 -14.68 -16.39
C ASN A 30 0.63 -13.31 -16.59
N VAL A 31 1.95 -13.25 -16.51
CA VAL A 31 2.70 -12.00 -16.51
C VAL A 31 4.00 -12.11 -17.30
N HIS A 32 4.58 -10.96 -17.64
CA HIS A 32 5.88 -10.89 -18.31
C HIS A 32 7.00 -10.79 -17.29
N SER A 33 7.85 -11.82 -17.22
CA SER A 33 8.97 -11.85 -16.27
C SER A 33 9.92 -10.66 -16.42
N VAL A 34 10.10 -10.17 -17.65
CA VAL A 34 10.98 -9.03 -17.94
C VAL A 34 10.54 -7.74 -17.23
N ILE A 35 9.23 -7.54 -17.03
CA ILE A 35 8.68 -6.37 -16.33
C ILE A 35 9.02 -6.49 -14.84
N PHE A 36 8.82 -7.68 -14.27
CA PHE A 36 9.06 -7.96 -12.85
C PHE A 36 10.53 -7.87 -12.47
N ARG A 37 11.41 -8.52 -13.25
CA ARG A 37 12.86 -8.49 -13.05
C ARG A 37 13.45 -7.08 -13.09
N ARG A 38 12.89 -6.19 -13.92
CA ARG A 38 13.41 -4.82 -14.08
C ARG A 38 13.10 -3.94 -12.87
N GLN A 39 12.00 -4.22 -12.18
CA GLN A 39 11.46 -3.35 -11.13
C GLN A 39 11.73 -3.87 -9.72
N SER A 40 12.16 -5.14 -9.57
CA SER A 40 12.44 -5.74 -8.28
C SER A 40 13.64 -6.68 -8.32
N SER A 41 14.57 -6.48 -7.39
CA SER A 41 15.73 -7.37 -7.18
C SER A 41 15.30 -8.74 -6.69
N TRP A 42 14.29 -8.78 -5.83
CA TRP A 42 13.72 -10.02 -5.30
C TRP A 42 13.16 -10.88 -6.44
N PHE A 43 12.32 -10.29 -7.30
CA PHE A 43 11.80 -10.96 -8.49
C PHE A 43 12.95 -11.33 -9.45
N ALA A 44 13.93 -10.45 -9.65
CA ALA A 44 15.11 -10.79 -10.46
C ALA A 44 15.83 -12.06 -9.98
N ALA A 45 16.05 -12.16 -8.68
CA ALA A 45 16.71 -13.30 -8.05
C ALA A 45 15.87 -14.58 -8.13
N ILE A 46 14.61 -14.54 -7.68
CA ILE A 46 13.77 -15.75 -7.62
C ILE A 46 13.42 -16.28 -9.02
N ILE A 47 13.18 -15.40 -10.00
CA ILE A 47 12.92 -15.81 -11.38
C ILE A 47 14.19 -16.38 -12.03
N ALA A 48 15.39 -15.95 -11.61
CA ALA A 48 16.64 -16.56 -12.09
C ALA A 48 16.82 -17.98 -11.54
N ASP A 49 16.42 -18.23 -10.29
CA ASP A 49 16.55 -19.52 -9.61
C ASP A 49 15.44 -20.52 -9.97
N THR A 50 14.27 -20.04 -10.39
CA THR A 50 13.12 -20.90 -10.73
C THR A 50 13.31 -21.62 -12.07
N SER A 51 13.10 -22.93 -12.15
CA SER A 51 13.12 -23.67 -13.43
C SER A 51 11.82 -23.48 -14.22
N TYR A 52 11.89 -23.63 -15.54
CA TYR A 52 10.69 -23.69 -16.38
C TYR A 52 9.94 -25.01 -16.16
N ASP A 53 8.61 -24.94 -16.18
CA ASP A 53 7.74 -26.12 -16.20
C ASP A 53 7.66 -26.78 -17.59
N SER A 54 6.83 -27.81 -17.74
CA SER A 54 6.62 -28.51 -19.02
C SER A 54 5.98 -27.65 -20.11
N PHE A 55 5.34 -26.54 -19.75
CA PHE A 55 4.70 -25.59 -20.67
C PHE A 55 5.63 -24.41 -21.01
N GLY A 56 6.84 -24.38 -20.46
CA GLY A 56 7.81 -23.29 -20.67
C GLY A 56 7.51 -22.04 -19.84
N MET A 57 6.76 -22.18 -18.74
CA MET A 57 6.43 -21.10 -17.81
C MET A 57 7.24 -21.21 -16.52
N LYS A 58 7.55 -20.07 -15.89
CA LYS A 58 8.04 -20.03 -14.50
C LYS A 58 6.89 -19.77 -13.55
N HIS A 59 6.77 -20.54 -12.48
CA HIS A 59 5.73 -20.36 -11.46
C HIS A 59 6.36 -19.75 -10.21
N ILE A 60 5.92 -18.54 -9.85
CA ILE A 60 6.36 -17.84 -8.64
C ILE A 60 5.17 -17.74 -7.70
N ASN A 61 5.31 -18.26 -6.48
CA ASN A 61 4.30 -18.15 -5.44
C ASN A 61 4.60 -16.93 -4.55
N MET A 62 3.58 -16.13 -4.25
CA MET A 62 3.68 -14.97 -3.37
C MET A 62 3.52 -15.29 -1.88
N GLU A 63 3.44 -16.56 -1.47
CA GLU A 63 3.36 -17.00 -0.07
C GLU A 63 2.07 -16.54 0.65
N ASP A 64 0.92 -17.02 0.18
CA ASP A 64 -0.40 -16.85 0.83
C ASP A 64 -0.80 -15.41 1.15
N LYS A 65 -0.29 -14.43 0.38
CA LYS A 65 -0.78 -13.05 0.46
C LYS A 65 -2.22 -12.97 -0.02
N ASP A 66 -2.84 -11.83 0.24
CA ASP A 66 -4.19 -11.55 -0.25
C ASP A 66 -4.19 -11.49 -1.80
N PRO A 67 -5.06 -12.25 -2.49
CA PRO A 67 -5.14 -12.25 -3.95
C PRO A 67 -5.38 -10.86 -4.56
N TYR A 68 -6.13 -9.99 -3.88
CA TYR A 68 -6.37 -8.64 -4.36
C TYR A 68 -5.12 -7.76 -4.30
N MET A 69 -4.29 -7.94 -3.28
CA MET A 69 -3.00 -7.24 -3.23
C MET A 69 -2.08 -7.71 -4.36
N ALA A 70 -2.16 -8.99 -4.75
CA ALA A 70 -1.45 -9.48 -5.92
C ALA A 70 -1.95 -8.81 -7.21
N GLU A 71 -3.26 -8.63 -7.37
CA GLU A 71 -3.84 -7.88 -8.49
C GLU A 71 -3.32 -6.44 -8.56
N LEU A 72 -3.33 -5.71 -7.44
CA LEU A 72 -2.80 -4.34 -7.37
C LEU A 72 -1.29 -4.26 -7.65
N ILE A 73 -0.51 -5.27 -7.22
CA ILE A 73 0.91 -5.37 -7.58
C ILE A 73 1.03 -5.59 -9.08
N VAL A 74 0.27 -6.51 -9.67
CA VAL A 74 0.30 -6.75 -11.11
C VAL A 74 -0.05 -5.47 -11.88
N GLU A 75 -1.13 -4.78 -11.52
CA GLU A 75 -1.52 -3.48 -12.10
C GLU A 75 -0.35 -2.49 -12.03
N TYR A 76 0.24 -2.31 -10.84
CA TYR A 76 1.40 -1.44 -10.65
C TYR A 76 2.57 -1.79 -11.57
N MET A 77 2.90 -3.08 -11.71
CA MET A 77 4.05 -3.50 -12.50
C MET A 77 3.89 -3.11 -13.98
N TYR A 78 2.66 -3.07 -14.50
CA TYR A 78 2.40 -2.64 -15.88
C TYR A 78 2.18 -1.14 -16.02
N GLU A 79 1.44 -0.52 -15.10
CA GLU A 79 0.94 0.84 -15.25
C GLU A 79 1.77 1.89 -14.49
N GLN A 80 2.66 1.44 -13.61
CA GLN A 80 3.41 2.27 -12.66
C GLN A 80 2.51 3.04 -11.67
N ASP A 81 1.25 2.62 -11.59
CA ASP A 81 0.23 3.08 -10.67
C ASP A 81 -0.73 1.93 -10.35
N TYR A 82 -1.51 2.08 -9.29
CA TYR A 82 -2.55 1.10 -8.92
C TYR A 82 -3.81 1.81 -8.42
N THR A 83 -4.98 1.29 -8.76
CA THR A 83 -6.25 1.93 -8.42
C THR A 83 -7.07 1.04 -7.50
N ILE A 84 -7.55 1.62 -6.41
CA ILE A 84 -8.46 0.91 -5.50
C ILE A 84 -9.87 1.22 -5.99
N GLU A 85 -10.47 0.25 -6.69
CA GLU A 85 -11.79 0.42 -7.33
C GLU A 85 -12.98 0.15 -6.42
N PHE A 86 -12.78 -0.54 -5.29
CA PHE A 86 -13.84 -0.91 -4.35
C PHE A 86 -13.57 -0.38 -2.95
N ASP A 87 -14.63 -0.13 -2.18
CA ASP A 87 -14.50 0.15 -0.76
C ASP A 87 -13.89 -1.08 -0.09
N ALA A 88 -12.62 -0.95 0.30
CA ALA A 88 -11.75 -1.99 0.85
C ALA A 88 -12.19 -2.48 2.25
N THR A 89 -13.47 -2.34 2.55
CA THR A 89 -14.16 -2.86 3.74
C THR A 89 -13.84 -4.32 4.01
N MET A 90 -13.68 -5.15 2.98
CA MET A 90 -13.35 -6.57 3.14
C MET A 90 -11.92 -6.84 3.64
N TYR A 91 -11.00 -5.88 3.51
CA TYR A 91 -9.60 -5.99 4.00
C TYR A 91 -9.41 -5.38 5.38
N CYS A 92 -10.39 -4.60 5.86
CA CYS A 92 -10.50 -4.23 7.26
C CYS A 92 -11.05 -5.48 7.97
N ASN A 93 -10.19 -6.23 8.65
CA ASN A 93 -10.47 -7.55 9.23
C ASN A 93 -11.92 -7.70 9.76
N PRO A 94 -12.79 -8.53 9.16
CA PRO A 94 -14.21 -8.66 9.51
C PRO A 94 -14.49 -9.41 10.84
N MET A 95 -13.47 -9.56 11.71
CA MET A 95 -13.65 -10.14 13.04
C MET A 95 -13.87 -9.12 14.15
N ASP A 96 -13.82 -7.82 13.84
CA ASP A 96 -14.11 -6.77 14.79
C ASP A 96 -15.46 -6.15 14.45
N SER A 97 -16.52 -6.54 15.18
CA SER A 97 -17.90 -6.07 14.92
C SER A 97 -18.00 -4.55 14.89
N ASP A 98 -17.16 -3.90 15.69
CA ASP A 98 -17.14 -2.45 15.86
C ASP A 98 -16.59 -1.76 14.59
N VAL A 99 -15.75 -2.47 13.81
CA VAL A 99 -15.25 -2.01 12.51
C VAL A 99 -16.34 -2.12 11.45
N GLN A 100 -17.11 -3.22 11.41
CA GLN A 100 -18.21 -3.38 10.47
C GLN A 100 -19.31 -2.31 10.69
N ASP A 101 -19.62 -2.02 11.96
CA ASP A 101 -20.59 -1.00 12.35
C ASP A 101 -20.08 0.42 12.03
N ALA A 102 -18.79 0.69 12.23
CA ALA A 102 -18.17 1.96 11.86
C ALA A 102 -18.11 2.18 10.34
N LEU A 103 -17.80 1.14 9.57
CA LEU A 103 -17.78 1.18 8.09
C LEU A 103 -19.19 1.35 7.51
N SER A 104 -20.18 0.66 8.06
CA SER A 104 -21.58 0.79 7.62
C SER A 104 -22.16 2.17 7.92
N ALA A 105 -21.89 2.74 9.11
CA ALA A 105 -22.28 4.11 9.45
C ALA A 105 -21.63 5.16 8.54
N GLN A 106 -20.39 4.89 8.09
CA GLN A 106 -19.68 5.78 7.17
C GLN A 106 -20.22 5.71 5.73
N CYS A 107 -20.64 4.52 5.29
CA CYS A 107 -21.31 4.29 4.01
C CYS A 107 -22.69 4.98 3.94
N ASP A 108 -23.47 4.93 5.03
CA ASP A 108 -24.73 5.66 5.16
C ASP A 108 -24.54 7.18 5.04
N GLN A 109 -23.44 7.69 5.57
CA GLN A 109 -23.12 9.12 5.51
C GLN A 109 -22.68 9.58 4.11
N GLU A 110 -22.02 8.74 3.32
CA GLU A 110 -21.70 9.03 1.91
C GLU A 110 -22.94 8.96 1.00
N LEU A 111 -23.85 8.00 1.21
CA LEU A 111 -25.11 7.90 0.48
C LEU A 111 -25.99 9.16 0.66
N LEU A 112 -26.04 9.70 1.89
CA LEU A 112 -26.75 10.95 2.18
C LEU A 112 -26.16 12.17 1.46
N VAL A 113 -24.87 12.18 1.14
CA VAL A 113 -24.21 13.30 0.43
C VAL A 113 -24.53 13.28 -1.06
N LEU A 114 -24.64 12.09 -1.67
CA LEU A 114 -24.97 11.93 -3.09
C LEU A 114 -26.43 12.29 -3.40
N GLU A 115 -27.37 11.94 -2.51
CA GLU A 115 -28.79 12.31 -2.69
C GLU A 115 -29.03 13.82 -2.67
N ASN A 116 -28.15 14.59 -2.02
CA ASN A 116 -28.31 16.03 -1.85
C ASN A 116 -27.61 16.89 -2.92
N ASN A 117 -26.83 16.30 -3.84
CA ASN A 117 -26.17 17.07 -4.90
C ASN A 117 -25.86 16.25 -6.18
N PRO A 118 -26.80 16.14 -7.13
CA PRO A 118 -26.67 15.27 -8.32
C PRO A 118 -25.67 15.76 -9.39
N ALA A 119 -24.95 16.88 -9.17
CA ALA A 119 -24.01 17.46 -10.13
C ALA A 119 -22.55 17.01 -9.95
N ALA A 120 -22.25 16.12 -8.99
CA ALA A 120 -20.90 15.62 -8.75
C ALA A 120 -20.53 14.46 -9.71
N ALA A 121 -20.42 14.72 -11.01
CA ALA A 121 -19.78 13.79 -11.94
C ALA A 121 -18.25 14.01 -11.93
N PRO A 122 -17.40 12.95 -11.87
CA PRO A 122 -15.97 13.13 -11.72
C PRO A 122 -15.32 13.53 -13.05
N SER A 123 -14.89 14.79 -13.14
CA SER A 123 -14.01 15.28 -14.20
C SER A 123 -12.56 15.23 -13.73
N GLN A 124 -11.72 14.55 -14.53
CA GLN A 124 -10.31 14.27 -14.30
C GLN A 124 -9.48 15.53 -14.01
N SER A 125 -8.91 15.65 -12.81
CA SER A 125 -7.65 16.36 -12.53
C SER A 125 -7.17 16.12 -11.09
N THR A 126 -5.84 16.13 -10.93
CA THR A 126 -4.97 15.46 -9.94
C THR A 126 -5.00 15.96 -8.48
N GLU A 127 -6.03 16.68 -8.04
CA GLU A 127 -6.20 17.07 -6.63
C GLU A 127 -7.62 16.80 -6.09
N ALA A 128 -8.64 16.77 -6.96
CA ALA A 128 -10.02 16.46 -6.57
C ALA A 128 -10.25 14.95 -6.36
N GLY A 129 -9.56 14.11 -7.13
CA GLY A 129 -9.67 12.64 -7.03
C GLY A 129 -9.14 12.04 -5.72
N ILE A 130 -8.41 12.82 -4.91
CA ILE A 130 -7.84 12.37 -3.63
C ILE A 130 -8.80 12.60 -2.47
N LYS A 131 -9.72 13.57 -2.58
CA LYS A 131 -10.76 13.85 -1.57
C LYS A 131 -11.98 12.92 -1.67
N ALA A 132 -12.05 12.09 -2.70
CA ALA A 132 -13.13 11.13 -2.94
C ALA A 132 -12.70 9.67 -2.69
N GLN A 133 -11.52 9.45 -2.10
CA GLN A 133 -11.03 8.11 -1.79
C GLN A 133 -11.67 7.62 -0.48
N SER A 134 -12.06 6.35 -0.42
CA SER A 134 -12.61 5.78 0.81
C SER A 134 -11.54 5.78 1.92
N PRO A 135 -11.89 6.03 3.20
CA PRO A 135 -10.98 5.87 4.33
C PRO A 135 -10.30 4.49 4.40
N THR A 136 -10.94 3.44 3.88
CA THR A 136 -10.38 2.07 3.84
C THR A 136 -9.14 1.97 2.94
N HIS A 137 -8.95 2.92 2.01
CA HIS A 137 -7.75 2.99 1.17
C HIS A 137 -6.48 3.21 2.00
N MET A 138 -6.58 3.79 3.21
CA MET A 138 -5.44 3.91 4.12
C MET A 138 -4.83 2.54 4.43
N VAL A 139 -5.66 1.55 4.73
CA VAL A 139 -5.22 0.17 5.08
C VAL A 139 -4.55 -0.47 3.86
N VAL A 140 -5.18 -0.37 2.69
CA VAL A 140 -4.63 -0.94 1.44
C VAL A 140 -3.29 -0.30 1.07
N HIS A 141 -3.15 1.02 1.23
CA HIS A 141 -1.88 1.69 0.97
C HIS A 141 -0.79 1.28 1.96
N ALA A 142 -1.12 0.99 3.23
CA ALA A 142 -0.17 0.45 4.19
C ALA A 142 0.26 -0.98 3.81
N MET A 143 -0.69 -1.84 3.42
CA MET A 143 -0.41 -3.21 2.97
C MET A 143 0.47 -3.23 1.71
N MET A 144 0.13 -2.42 0.68
CA MET A 144 0.93 -2.28 -0.54
C MET A 144 2.35 -1.78 -0.26
N TYR A 145 2.52 -0.90 0.73
CA TYR A 145 3.83 -0.42 1.15
C TYR A 145 4.67 -1.55 1.78
N ASN A 146 4.08 -2.36 2.66
CA ASN A 146 4.76 -3.51 3.28
C ASN A 146 5.14 -4.56 2.21
N LEU A 147 4.22 -4.89 1.30
CA LEU A 147 4.51 -5.81 0.20
C LEU A 147 5.60 -5.28 -0.73
N ALA A 148 5.65 -3.97 -0.97
CA ALA A 148 6.70 -3.36 -1.76
C ALA A 148 8.08 -3.42 -1.09
N ILE A 149 8.15 -3.44 0.25
CA ILE A 149 9.40 -3.74 0.96
C ILE A 149 9.75 -5.21 0.77
N HIS A 150 8.80 -6.10 1.08
CA HIS A 150 9.00 -7.55 1.03
C HIS A 150 9.47 -8.04 -0.34
N PHE A 151 8.85 -7.57 -1.42
CA PHE A 151 9.24 -7.90 -2.79
C PHE A 151 10.31 -6.96 -3.36
N ASP A 152 10.89 -6.07 -2.57
CA ASP A 152 11.92 -5.12 -2.98
C ASP A 152 11.56 -4.33 -4.27
N ILE A 153 10.36 -3.74 -4.29
CA ILE A 153 9.83 -2.88 -5.36
C ILE A 153 9.89 -1.42 -4.90
N TYR A 154 11.07 -0.80 -5.04
CA TYR A 154 11.34 0.53 -4.49
C TYR A 154 10.33 1.62 -4.91
N ASN A 155 10.00 1.70 -6.20
CA ASN A 155 9.10 2.74 -6.71
C ASN A 155 7.64 2.53 -6.22
N LEU A 156 7.21 1.29 -6.01
CA LEU A 156 5.90 0.99 -5.42
C LEU A 156 5.88 1.42 -3.96
N LYS A 157 6.93 1.12 -3.21
CA LYS A 157 7.08 1.55 -1.81
C LYS A 157 6.91 3.07 -1.68
N GLU A 158 7.60 3.83 -2.54
CA GLU A 158 7.51 5.28 -2.56
C GLU A 158 6.14 5.82 -3.01
N LEU A 159 5.47 5.14 -3.95
CA LEU A 159 4.11 5.48 -4.36
C LEU A 159 3.10 5.22 -3.24
N ALA A 160 3.12 4.03 -2.65
CA ALA A 160 2.23 3.62 -1.57
C ALA A 160 2.40 4.52 -0.34
N ARG A 161 3.63 4.91 -0.01
CA ARG A 161 3.91 5.89 1.06
C ARG A 161 3.23 7.24 0.82
N ARG A 162 3.33 7.77 -0.40
CA ARG A 162 2.71 9.05 -0.76
C ARG A 162 1.19 8.96 -0.71
N LYS A 163 0.61 7.92 -1.29
CA LYS A 163 -0.84 7.68 -1.28
C LYS A 163 -1.37 7.49 0.14
N PHE A 164 -0.70 6.69 0.97
CA PHE A 164 -1.02 6.55 2.39
C PHE A 164 -1.02 7.90 3.09
N LYS A 165 0.06 8.69 2.97
CA LYS A 165 0.16 10.01 3.62
C LYS A 165 -0.98 10.94 3.25
N MET A 166 -1.37 10.94 1.97
CA MET A 166 -2.45 11.78 1.47
C MET A 166 -3.81 11.33 2.02
N CYS A 167 -4.11 10.04 1.93
CA CYS A 167 -5.34 9.45 2.43
C CYS A 167 -5.44 9.60 3.96
N ALA A 168 -4.38 9.31 4.71
CA ALA A 168 -4.31 9.47 6.15
C ALA A 168 -4.56 10.91 6.60
N LYS A 169 -4.02 11.91 5.90
CA LYS A 169 -4.31 13.31 6.20
C LYS A 169 -5.76 13.70 5.92
N ALA A 170 -6.36 13.15 4.87
CA ALA A 170 -7.74 13.42 4.49
C ALA A 170 -8.75 12.75 5.45
N HIS A 171 -8.45 11.54 5.93
CA HIS A 171 -9.37 10.70 6.71
C HIS A 171 -8.90 10.41 8.15
N ARG A 172 -7.99 11.21 8.72
CA ARG A 172 -7.47 11.06 10.10
C ARG A 172 -8.52 11.06 11.22
N THR A 173 -9.73 11.58 10.95
CA THR A 173 -10.84 11.56 11.91
C THR A 173 -11.84 10.42 11.65
N SER A 174 -11.62 9.60 10.61
CA SER A 174 -12.45 8.43 10.35
C SER A 174 -12.17 7.35 11.40
N PRO A 175 -13.18 6.56 11.80
CA PRO A 175 -12.99 5.40 12.66
C PRO A 175 -12.05 4.32 12.05
N VAL A 176 -11.78 4.38 10.75
CA VAL A 176 -10.82 3.51 10.06
C VAL A 176 -9.36 3.89 10.36
N PHE A 177 -9.12 5.13 10.78
CA PHE A 177 -7.76 5.62 11.06
C PHE A 177 -6.99 4.73 12.05
N PRO A 178 -7.50 4.41 13.27
CA PRO A 178 -6.79 3.53 14.20
C PRO A 178 -6.51 2.12 13.64
N ILE A 179 -7.34 1.61 12.74
CA ILE A 179 -7.10 0.31 12.06
C ILE A 179 -5.88 0.43 11.15
N ALA A 180 -5.83 1.48 10.32
CA ALA A 180 -4.68 1.74 9.46
C ALA A 180 -3.40 1.99 10.28
N LEU A 181 -3.51 2.63 11.44
CA LEU A 181 -2.38 2.81 12.35
C LEU A 181 -1.85 1.48 12.89
N ARG A 182 -2.75 0.57 13.29
CA ARG A 182 -2.38 -0.77 13.76
C ARG A 182 -1.65 -1.52 12.65
N GLU A 183 -2.17 -1.50 11.42
CA GLU A 183 -1.53 -2.14 10.26
C GLU A 183 -0.10 -1.60 10.03
N VAL A 184 0.08 -0.27 10.05
CA VAL A 184 1.41 0.35 9.94
C VAL A 184 2.35 -0.08 11.07
N TRP A 185 1.84 -0.19 12.29
CA TRP A 185 2.68 -0.48 13.44
C TRP A 185 3.07 -1.95 13.54
N MET A 186 2.16 -2.84 13.14
CA MET A 186 2.32 -4.29 13.16
C MET A 186 3.09 -4.83 11.96
N GLY A 187 3.36 -4.02 10.93
CA GLY A 187 4.15 -4.44 9.78
C GLY A 187 5.52 -5.01 10.20
N GLU A 188 5.84 -6.19 9.65
CA GLU A 188 6.97 -7.02 10.07
C GLU A 188 8.33 -6.49 9.59
N ASP A 189 8.35 -5.76 8.48
CA ASP A 189 9.58 -5.25 7.88
C ASP A 189 10.20 -4.09 8.68
N GLU A 190 11.48 -4.21 9.03
CA GLU A 190 12.23 -3.15 9.75
C GLU A 190 12.29 -1.82 8.96
N ASP A 191 12.22 -1.89 7.62
CA ASP A 191 12.21 -0.74 6.72
C ASP A 191 10.87 0.01 6.67
N ASN A 192 9.88 -0.41 7.48
CA ASN A 192 8.58 0.27 7.55
C ASN A 192 8.57 1.59 8.33
N VAL A 193 9.73 2.06 8.77
CA VAL A 193 9.95 3.36 9.41
C VAL A 193 9.30 4.52 8.66
N GLY A 194 9.25 4.46 7.33
CA GLY A 194 8.66 5.52 6.50
C GLY A 194 7.18 5.78 6.77
N LEU A 195 6.38 4.73 6.99
CA LEU A 195 4.97 4.89 7.36
C LEU A 195 4.81 5.22 8.85
N LYS A 196 5.62 4.61 9.72
CA LYS A 196 5.63 4.92 11.16
C LYS A 196 5.91 6.40 11.40
N ASP A 197 6.86 7.01 10.69
CA ASP A 197 7.16 8.44 10.80
C ASP A 197 5.97 9.33 10.42
N ILE A 198 5.22 8.96 9.37
CA ILE A 198 4.01 9.67 8.93
C ILE A 198 2.92 9.61 10.00
N VAL A 199 2.69 8.43 10.57
CA VAL A 199 1.71 8.22 11.65
C VAL A 199 2.08 9.07 12.86
N VAL A 200 3.33 8.99 13.28
CA VAL A 200 3.83 9.75 14.44
C VAL A 200 3.76 11.26 14.15
N ASP A 201 4.05 11.72 12.93
CA ASP A 201 3.87 13.12 12.51
C ASP A 201 2.42 13.59 12.67
N ILE A 202 1.44 12.81 12.18
CA ILE A 202 0.03 13.17 12.22
C ILE A 202 -0.44 13.25 13.68
N LEU A 203 -0.19 12.21 14.47
CA LEU A 203 -0.60 12.15 15.87
C LEU A 203 0.09 13.20 16.75
N ALA A 204 1.36 13.50 16.49
CA ALA A 204 2.09 14.53 17.23
C ALA A 204 1.58 15.95 16.91
N SER A 205 1.17 16.17 15.65
CA SER A 205 0.67 17.48 15.19
C SER A 205 -0.76 17.76 15.65
N GLU A 206 -1.57 16.72 15.90
CA GLU A 206 -3.00 16.85 16.20
C GLU A 206 -3.41 16.03 17.42
N PRO A 207 -3.21 16.58 18.64
CA PRO A 207 -3.46 15.85 19.88
C PRO A 207 -4.93 15.52 20.13
N GLU A 208 -5.85 16.22 19.47
CA GLU A 208 -7.28 15.94 19.55
C GLU A 208 -7.63 14.55 18.99
N LEU A 209 -6.81 14.02 18.07
CA LEU A 209 -6.99 12.67 17.52
C LEU A 209 -6.88 11.59 18.60
N TRP A 210 -6.17 11.85 19.71
CA TRP A 210 -5.99 10.87 20.78
C TRP A 210 -7.27 10.64 21.58
N LYS A 211 -8.29 11.48 21.40
CA LYS A 211 -9.60 11.34 22.07
C LYS A 211 -10.61 10.60 21.19
N LEU A 212 -10.25 10.32 19.94
CA LEU A 212 -11.10 9.53 19.05
C LEU A 212 -11.19 8.11 19.60
N GLU A 213 -12.37 7.53 19.46
CA GLU A 213 -12.66 6.14 19.82
C GLU A 213 -11.61 5.21 19.19
N ASN A 214 -11.20 4.20 19.95
CA ASN A 214 -10.18 3.20 19.61
C ASN A 214 -8.75 3.74 19.41
N THR A 215 -8.55 5.05 19.28
CA THR A 215 -7.19 5.64 19.13
C THR A 215 -6.46 5.71 20.47
N ASP A 216 -7.17 6.02 21.56
CA ASP A 216 -6.58 6.05 22.90
C ASP A 216 -6.24 4.64 23.41
N GLU A 217 -7.11 3.67 23.14
CA GLU A 217 -6.87 2.25 23.38
C GLU A 217 -5.65 1.77 22.59
N LEU A 218 -5.57 2.06 21.30
CA LEU A 218 -4.43 1.69 20.46
C LEU A 218 -3.10 2.27 20.99
N LEU A 219 -3.08 3.52 21.46
CA LEU A 219 -1.88 4.13 22.05
C LEU A 219 -1.45 3.43 23.35
N ARG A 220 -2.38 2.85 24.10
CA ARG A 220 -2.07 2.05 25.30
C ARG A 220 -1.63 0.63 24.94
N GLU A 221 -2.25 0.02 23.93
CA GLU A 221 -1.90 -1.31 23.44
C GLU A 221 -0.54 -1.36 22.73
N LEU A 222 -0.14 -0.27 22.09
CA LEU A 222 1.12 -0.15 21.35
C LEU A 222 2.06 0.87 22.02
N PRO A 223 2.75 0.51 23.13
CA PRO A 223 3.64 1.41 23.86
C PRO A 223 4.71 2.09 22.99
N GLY A 224 5.20 1.39 21.97
CA GLY A 224 6.16 1.94 21.01
C GLY A 224 5.61 3.14 20.25
N LEU A 225 4.33 3.11 19.86
CA LEU A 225 3.67 4.21 19.16
C LEU A 225 3.50 5.42 20.08
N GLY A 226 2.96 5.18 21.28
CA GLY A 226 2.78 6.23 22.28
C GLY A 226 4.09 6.92 22.65
N LEU A 227 5.17 6.15 22.85
CA LEU A 227 6.49 6.69 23.14
C LEU A 227 7.07 7.51 21.98
N ALA A 228 6.90 7.04 20.73
CA ALA A 228 7.35 7.77 19.55
C ALA A 228 6.64 9.12 19.41
N VAL A 229 5.32 9.15 19.60
CA VAL A 229 4.51 10.38 19.57
C VAL A 229 4.92 11.34 20.69
N PHE A 230 5.13 10.83 21.91
CA PHE A 230 5.59 11.63 23.04
C PHE A 230 6.97 12.25 22.79
N ASN A 231 7.93 11.45 22.34
CA ASN A 231 9.28 11.93 22.03
C ASN A 231 9.25 13.02 20.96
N LYS A 232 8.44 12.83 19.90
CA LYS A 232 8.32 13.80 18.81
C LYS A 232 7.74 15.14 19.26
N ARG A 233 6.81 15.15 20.23
CA ARG A 233 6.21 16.37 20.77
C ARG A 233 7.08 17.14 21.76
N GLY A 234 8.13 16.55 22.33
CA GLY A 234 9.02 17.27 23.25
C GLY A 234 9.61 16.47 24.41
N GLY A 235 9.56 15.14 24.39
CA GLY A 235 10.31 14.31 25.34
C GLY A 235 11.83 14.41 25.11
N GLY A 236 12.45 15.56 25.44
CA GLY A 236 13.91 15.67 25.46
C GLY A 236 14.57 17.03 25.19
N ARG A 237 13.87 18.19 25.19
CA ARG A 237 14.54 19.50 25.04
C ARG A 237 14.57 20.43 26.24
N ASP A 238 14.00 20.04 27.40
CA ASP A 238 13.91 20.98 28.54
C ASP A 238 14.30 20.40 29.93
N LEU A 239 14.86 19.18 30.04
CA LEU A 239 15.14 18.56 31.35
C LEU A 239 16.63 18.42 31.76
N TRP A 240 17.57 18.99 31.00
CA TRP A 240 18.99 19.06 31.41
C TRP A 240 19.61 20.45 31.20
N GLY A 241 18.84 21.50 31.52
CA GLY A 241 19.27 22.90 31.39
C GLY A 241 19.25 23.72 32.68
N VAL A 242 18.76 23.19 33.80
CA VAL A 242 18.85 23.83 35.13
C VAL A 242 18.81 22.75 36.22
N LEU A 243 19.97 22.16 36.54
CA LEU A 243 20.34 21.69 37.88
C LEU A 243 21.86 21.81 38.02
#